data_AF-A0A7S8E5X8-F1
#
_entry.id   AF-A0A7S8E5X8-F1
#
_cell.length_a   1.000
_cell.length_b   1.000
_cell.length_c   1.000
_cell.angle_alpha   90.00
_cell.angle_beta   90.00
_cell.angle_gamma   90.00
#
_symmetry.space_group_name_H-M   'P 1'
#
loop_
_entity.id
_entity.type
_entity.pdbx_description
1 polymer ?
#
loop_
_entity_poly.entity_id
_entity_poly.type
_entity_poly.pdbx_seq_one_letter_code
_entity_poly.pdbx_strand_id
1 'polypeptide(L)'
;MTNQALPQRSRQMLENYVDRCQNLGLILDKYAPWGDDGHGNWDLTMRSTVRRRGQNQVQTLTGGEAKGLWLSTNRRALNNESPSVFEIDRTDTDLLQANIERWGIMVRESDGIAFTMTTAERLVAGLGASHVLETALTLERNTGLPYLPGSTVKGLARAWGLIEIAAQLKVTLDDSIVIGKDEKNLLNVIAETLIAEPTETLFQSIEKLRPVSEDAEALIQWFRFIFGWQGEAGAVCFVDAKYAGERPPRYAADVMTPHYINYYTENGSKPPTDDDNPNPVSFITVERGNMFAFGLIPRLSAFIIFEGEVRENRLITALDVAADWLSKGLAQLGVGSKTSAGYGFFSRKSLNVVIGR
;
A
#
# COMPACT_ATOMS: atom_id res chain seq x y z
N MET A 1 6.32 -17.13 15.13
CA MET A 1 5.56 -17.36 16.37
C MET A 1 4.93 -18.72 16.24
N THR A 2 5.07 -19.61 17.22
CA THR A 2 4.29 -20.84 17.27
C THR A 2 2.82 -20.46 17.40
N ASN A 3 1.97 -20.89 16.46
CA ASN A 3 0.53 -20.76 16.61
C ASN A 3 0.14 -21.49 17.88
N GLN A 4 -0.21 -20.76 18.93
CA GLN A 4 -0.63 -21.32 20.21
C GLN A 4 -2.09 -20.95 20.46
N ALA A 5 -2.77 -21.81 21.20
CA ALA A 5 -4.13 -21.55 21.67
C ALA A 5 -4.22 -20.16 22.30
N LEU A 6 -5.20 -19.36 21.88
CA LEU A 6 -5.63 -18.24 22.71
C LEU A 6 -6.04 -18.80 24.09
N PRO A 7 -5.66 -18.12 25.20
CA PRO A 7 -6.14 -18.51 26.52
C PRO A 7 -7.66 -18.70 26.50
N GLN A 8 -8.16 -19.72 27.20
CA GLN A 8 -9.59 -20.10 27.17
C GLN A 8 -10.53 -18.91 27.41
N ARG A 9 -10.15 -18.01 28.33
CA ARG A 9 -10.88 -16.77 28.63
C ARG A 9 -10.95 -15.81 27.43
N SER A 10 -9.85 -15.65 26.70
CA SER A 10 -9.80 -14.82 25.49
C SER A 10 -10.65 -15.44 24.37
N ARG A 11 -10.59 -16.76 24.21
CA ARG A 11 -11.42 -17.48 23.23
C ARG A 11 -12.91 -17.31 23.51
N GLN A 12 -13.33 -17.50 24.77
CA GLN A 12 -14.72 -17.26 25.18
C GLN A 12 -15.16 -15.81 25.01
N MET A 13 -14.26 -14.84 25.25
CA MET A 13 -14.56 -13.44 25.00
C MET A 13 -14.84 -13.18 23.52
N LEU A 14 -14.03 -13.74 22.62
CA LEU A 14 -14.23 -13.59 21.18
C LEU A 14 -15.52 -14.27 20.72
N GLU A 15 -15.77 -15.52 21.14
CA GLU A 15 -17.00 -16.24 20.78
C GLU A 15 -18.26 -15.47 21.19
N ASN A 16 -18.23 -14.73 22.30
CA ASN A 16 -19.38 -13.98 22.81
C ASN A 16 -19.46 -12.52 22.31
N TYR A 17 -18.33 -11.91 21.91
CA TYR A 17 -18.25 -10.47 21.68
C TYR A 17 -17.55 -10.07 20.38
N VAL A 18 -17.13 -11.01 19.52
CA VAL A 18 -16.48 -10.68 18.24
C VAL A 18 -17.37 -9.77 17.39
N ASP A 19 -18.69 -9.96 17.44
CA ASP A 19 -19.66 -9.15 16.70
C ASP A 19 -19.72 -7.68 17.17
N ARG A 20 -19.23 -7.40 18.39
CA ARG A 20 -19.12 -6.03 18.93
C ARG A 20 -17.80 -5.36 18.59
N CYS A 21 -16.82 -6.11 18.06
CA CYS A 21 -15.51 -5.56 17.72
C CYS A 21 -15.57 -4.84 16.35
N GLN A 22 -15.44 -3.52 16.40
CA GLN A 22 -15.45 -2.64 15.22
C GLN A 22 -14.07 -2.57 14.52
N ASN A 23 -12.99 -2.87 15.22
CA ASN A 23 -11.64 -2.76 14.67
C ASN A 23 -11.25 -4.03 13.88
N LEU A 24 -11.36 -3.96 12.56
CA LEU A 24 -11.02 -5.07 11.65
C LEU A 24 -9.56 -5.52 11.79
N GLY A 25 -8.62 -4.59 11.98
CA GLY A 25 -7.20 -4.90 12.11
C GLY A 25 -6.89 -5.73 13.35
N LEU A 26 -7.54 -5.44 14.47
CA LEU A 26 -7.45 -6.22 15.71
C LEU A 26 -7.92 -7.66 15.50
N ILE A 27 -9.02 -7.85 14.77
CA ILE A 27 -9.59 -9.17 14.49
C ILE A 27 -8.64 -9.99 13.60
N LEU A 28 -8.19 -9.39 12.51
CA LEU A 28 -7.29 -10.04 11.56
C LEU A 28 -5.94 -10.37 12.21
N ASP A 29 -5.36 -9.49 13.03
CA ASP A 29 -4.03 -9.73 13.60
C ASP A 29 -4.04 -10.64 14.84
N LYS A 30 -5.01 -10.48 15.75
CA LYS A 30 -4.97 -11.12 17.08
C LYS A 30 -6.03 -12.18 17.31
N TYR A 31 -7.12 -12.17 16.54
CA TYR A 31 -8.33 -12.90 16.89
C TYR A 31 -8.89 -13.73 15.73
N ALA A 32 -8.01 -14.21 14.85
CA ALA A 32 -8.37 -15.24 13.89
C ALA A 32 -8.91 -16.49 14.60
N PRO A 33 -9.82 -17.25 13.96
CA PRO A 33 -10.50 -18.40 14.57
C PRO A 33 -9.57 -19.62 14.67
N TRP A 34 -8.58 -19.55 15.56
CA TRP A 34 -7.64 -20.64 15.82
C TRP A 34 -8.31 -21.78 16.57
N GLY A 35 -8.12 -23.00 16.08
CA GLY A 35 -8.60 -24.24 16.66
C GLY A 35 -7.59 -25.38 16.50
N ASP A 36 -7.89 -26.51 17.12
CA ASP A 36 -7.16 -27.76 16.89
C ASP A 36 -7.52 -28.30 15.50
N ASP A 37 -6.52 -28.64 14.70
CA ASP A 37 -6.68 -29.22 13.36
C ASP A 37 -7.10 -30.70 13.37
N GLY A 38 -7.22 -31.31 14.55
CA GLY A 38 -7.51 -32.73 14.75
C GLY A 38 -6.25 -33.61 14.74
N HIS A 39 -5.08 -33.01 14.54
CA HIS A 39 -3.77 -33.64 14.59
C HIS A 39 -2.89 -33.06 15.72
N GLY A 40 -3.46 -32.23 16.59
CA GLY A 40 -2.77 -31.63 17.73
C GLY A 40 -1.98 -30.36 17.38
N ASN A 41 -2.12 -29.84 16.16
CA ASN A 41 -1.58 -28.53 15.79
C ASN A 41 -2.68 -27.47 15.85
N TRP A 42 -2.26 -26.22 16.07
CA TRP A 42 -3.16 -25.08 16.05
C TRP A 42 -3.16 -24.43 14.68
N ASP A 43 -4.34 -24.41 14.06
CA ASP A 43 -4.56 -23.81 12.75
C ASP A 43 -5.90 -23.06 12.68
N LEU A 44 -6.09 -22.27 11.63
CA LEU A 44 -7.33 -21.55 11.38
C LEU A 44 -8.44 -22.55 11.06
N THR A 45 -9.54 -22.49 11.81
CA THR A 45 -10.62 -23.47 11.70
C THR A 45 -11.96 -22.81 11.41
N MET A 46 -12.70 -23.35 10.44
CA MET A 46 -14.02 -22.87 10.03
C MET A 46 -14.99 -24.03 9.86
N ARG A 47 -16.24 -23.87 10.31
CA ARG A 47 -17.30 -24.85 10.06
C ARG A 47 -18.04 -24.52 8.77
N SER A 48 -18.18 -25.51 7.90
CA SER A 48 -18.91 -25.37 6.64
C SER A 48 -19.74 -26.62 6.34
N THR A 49 -20.88 -26.45 5.68
CA THR A 49 -21.68 -27.57 5.21
C THR A 49 -21.15 -28.07 3.88
N VAL A 50 -20.71 -29.32 3.84
CA VAL A 50 -20.23 -29.97 2.61
C VAL A 50 -21.20 -31.07 2.22
N ARG A 51 -21.50 -31.17 0.92
CA ARG A 51 -22.33 -32.25 0.39
C ARG A 51 -21.44 -33.45 0.07
N ARG A 52 -21.58 -34.54 0.83
CA ARG A 52 -20.89 -35.81 0.58
C ARG A 52 -21.91 -36.93 0.41
N ARG A 53 -21.77 -37.71 -0.66
CA ARG A 53 -22.66 -38.85 -0.98
C ARG A 53 -24.15 -38.50 -0.93
N GLY A 54 -24.51 -37.29 -1.37
CA GLY A 54 -25.90 -36.82 -1.40
C GLY A 54 -26.44 -36.25 -0.08
N GLN A 55 -25.72 -36.37 1.03
CA GLN A 55 -26.11 -35.81 2.33
C GLN A 55 -25.29 -34.57 2.69
N ASN A 56 -25.91 -33.63 3.41
CA ASN A 56 -25.24 -32.46 3.98
C ASN A 56 -24.61 -32.86 5.31
N GLN A 57 -23.31 -32.62 5.47
CA GLN A 57 -22.60 -32.82 6.72
C GLN A 57 -21.79 -31.58 7.05
N VAL A 58 -21.83 -31.16 8.31
CA VAL A 58 -21.02 -30.05 8.81
C VAL A 58 -19.62 -30.58 9.05
N GLN A 59 -18.63 -29.97 8.40
CA GLN A 59 -17.22 -30.33 8.52
C GLN A 59 -16.43 -29.12 9.05
N THR A 60 -15.44 -29.40 9.90
CA THR A 60 -14.41 -28.43 10.27
C THR A 60 -13.33 -28.44 9.18
N LEU A 61 -13.13 -27.30 8.56
CA LEU A 61 -12.10 -27.04 7.55
C LEU A 61 -10.91 -26.35 8.23
N THR A 62 -9.71 -26.56 7.69
CA THR A 62 -8.45 -26.00 8.19
C THR A 62 -7.65 -25.30 7.08
N GLY A 63 -6.54 -24.64 7.42
CA GLY A 63 -5.61 -24.05 6.48
C GLY A 63 -6.22 -23.06 5.47
N GLY A 64 -5.81 -23.20 4.20
CA GLY A 64 -6.21 -22.30 3.11
C GLY A 64 -7.72 -22.31 2.83
N GLU A 65 -8.39 -23.45 2.96
CA GLU A 65 -9.84 -23.57 2.77
C GLU A 65 -10.61 -22.78 3.85
N ALA A 66 -10.19 -22.94 5.11
CA ALA A 66 -10.76 -22.19 6.22
C ALA A 66 -10.49 -20.68 6.06
N LYS A 67 -9.27 -20.31 5.65
CA LYS A 67 -8.91 -18.91 5.38
C LYS A 67 -9.80 -18.31 4.28
N GLY A 68 -10.00 -19.02 3.18
CA GLY A 68 -10.88 -18.58 2.09
C GLY A 68 -12.33 -18.35 2.54
N LEU A 69 -12.88 -19.25 3.36
CA LEU A 69 -14.22 -19.05 3.92
C LEU A 69 -14.30 -17.87 4.88
N TRP A 70 -13.30 -17.70 5.74
CA TRP A 70 -13.31 -16.64 6.74
C TRP A 70 -13.20 -15.25 6.12
N LEU A 71 -12.45 -15.12 5.03
CA LEU A 71 -12.26 -13.86 4.31
C LEU A 71 -13.34 -13.58 3.26
N SER A 72 -14.24 -14.54 2.99
CA SER A 72 -15.22 -14.43 1.90
C SER A 72 -16.15 -13.22 2.07
N THR A 73 -16.29 -12.39 1.03
CA THR A 73 -17.13 -11.17 1.10
C THR A 73 -18.53 -11.34 0.53
N ASN A 74 -18.78 -12.44 -0.19
CA ASN A 74 -20.04 -12.72 -0.90
C ASN A 74 -20.81 -13.93 -0.34
N ARG A 75 -20.50 -14.34 0.91
CA ARG A 75 -21.11 -15.49 1.57
C ARG A 75 -21.93 -15.02 2.78
N ARG A 76 -23.03 -15.71 3.05
CA ARG A 76 -23.71 -15.68 4.35
C ARG A 76 -23.70 -17.08 4.95
N ALA A 77 -23.23 -17.22 6.18
CA ALA A 77 -23.20 -18.49 6.86
C ALA A 77 -24.61 -18.96 7.27
N LEU A 78 -24.84 -20.26 7.16
CA LEU A 78 -26.00 -20.90 7.79
C LEU A 78 -25.78 -21.01 9.31
N ASN A 79 -26.85 -21.26 10.09
CA ASN A 79 -26.79 -21.34 11.56
C ASN A 79 -25.72 -22.32 12.11
N ASN A 80 -25.35 -23.34 11.36
CA ASN A 80 -24.37 -24.35 11.76
C ASN A 80 -22.97 -24.13 11.16
N GLU A 81 -22.77 -23.02 10.47
CA GLU A 81 -21.52 -22.66 9.80
C GLU A 81 -20.82 -21.50 10.53
N SER A 82 -19.52 -21.37 10.32
CA SER A 82 -18.78 -20.21 10.80
C SER A 82 -18.99 -19.03 9.83
N PRO A 83 -19.37 -17.84 10.34
CA PRO A 83 -19.54 -16.64 9.52
C PRO A 83 -18.20 -16.09 9.03
N SER A 84 -18.22 -15.43 7.88
CA SER A 84 -17.10 -14.61 7.44
C SER A 84 -16.93 -13.38 8.34
N VAL A 85 -15.69 -12.88 8.43
CA VAL A 85 -15.38 -11.64 9.14
C VAL A 85 -16.12 -10.42 8.58
N PHE A 86 -16.51 -10.47 7.30
CA PHE A 86 -17.19 -9.40 6.57
C PHE A 86 -18.72 -9.53 6.53
N GLU A 87 -19.31 -10.54 7.17
CA GLU A 87 -20.79 -10.62 7.32
C GLU A 87 -21.34 -9.58 8.30
N ILE A 88 -20.46 -8.98 9.11
CA ILE A 88 -20.79 -7.99 10.12
C ILE A 88 -20.23 -6.65 9.66
N ASP A 89 -21.07 -5.62 9.60
CA ASP A 89 -20.58 -4.25 9.45
C ASP A 89 -19.94 -3.81 10.76
N ARG A 90 -18.64 -3.57 10.69
CA ARG A 90 -17.77 -3.25 11.83
C ARG A 90 -17.44 -1.77 11.87
N THR A 91 -18.02 -0.96 10.99
CA THR A 91 -17.57 0.41 10.80
C THR A 91 -18.07 1.33 11.91
N ASP A 92 -17.14 1.99 12.58
CA ASP A 92 -17.44 3.12 13.44
C ASP A 92 -17.39 4.41 12.59
N THR A 93 -18.58 4.88 12.20
CA THR A 93 -18.71 6.05 11.30
C THR A 93 -18.28 7.34 11.99
N ASP A 94 -18.57 7.48 13.29
CA ASP A 94 -18.19 8.65 14.08
C ASP A 94 -16.66 8.71 14.22
N LEU A 95 -16.03 7.56 14.49
CA LEU A 95 -14.56 7.47 14.54
C LEU A 95 -13.93 7.75 13.17
N LEU A 96 -14.51 7.23 12.09
CA LEU A 96 -14.06 7.48 10.72
C LEU A 96 -14.09 8.99 10.39
N GLN A 97 -15.23 9.64 10.65
CA GLN A 97 -15.40 11.07 10.42
C GLN A 97 -14.41 11.89 11.27
N ALA A 98 -14.32 11.61 12.56
CA ALA A 98 -13.40 12.31 13.44
C ALA A 98 -11.92 12.09 13.05
N ASN A 99 -11.58 10.93 12.48
CA ASN A 99 -10.22 10.64 12.00
C ASN A 99 -9.84 11.49 10.79
N ILE A 100 -10.71 11.55 9.77
CA ILE A 100 -10.43 12.34 8.56
C ILE A 100 -10.47 13.84 8.83
N GLU A 101 -11.35 14.30 9.73
CA GLU A 101 -11.41 15.70 10.15
C GLU A 101 -10.12 16.14 10.86
N ARG A 102 -9.64 15.37 11.84
CA ARG A 102 -8.38 15.67 12.53
C ARG A 102 -7.19 15.67 11.57
N TRP A 103 -7.15 14.71 10.65
CA TRP A 103 -6.12 14.64 9.62
C TRP A 103 -6.17 15.88 8.70
N GLY A 104 -7.37 16.31 8.30
CA GLY A 104 -7.55 17.50 7.46
C GLY A 104 -7.14 18.80 8.16
N ILE A 105 -7.48 18.95 9.45
CA ILE A 105 -7.03 20.07 10.28
C ILE A 105 -5.50 20.09 10.35
N MET A 106 -4.87 18.94 10.65
CA MET A 106 -3.41 18.83 10.70
C MET A 106 -2.76 19.31 9.40
N VAL A 107 -3.27 18.89 8.24
CA VAL A 107 -2.71 19.31 6.94
C VAL A 107 -2.90 20.81 6.72
N ARG A 108 -4.09 21.35 7.00
CA ARG A 108 -4.43 22.76 6.80
C ARG A 108 -3.62 23.70 7.70
N GLU A 109 -3.59 23.42 9.00
CA GLU A 109 -2.86 24.22 9.99
C GLU A 109 -1.34 24.12 9.81
N SER A 110 -0.88 23.09 9.11
CA SER A 110 0.52 22.94 8.71
C SER A 110 0.81 23.51 7.33
N ASP A 111 -0.02 24.44 6.83
CA ASP A 111 0.26 25.14 5.58
C ASP A 111 0.26 24.19 4.35
N GLY A 112 -0.33 23.01 4.48
CA GLY A 112 -0.32 21.96 3.46
C GLY A 112 -1.48 22.01 2.48
N ILE A 113 -1.42 21.12 1.49
CA ILE A 113 -2.51 20.85 0.54
C ILE A 113 -2.98 19.42 0.68
N ALA A 114 -4.24 19.17 0.31
CA ALA A 114 -4.80 17.84 0.26
C ALA A 114 -5.70 17.65 -0.95
N PHE A 115 -5.63 16.46 -1.54
CA PHE A 115 -6.52 16.02 -2.59
C PHE A 115 -7.02 14.61 -2.31
N THR A 116 -8.11 14.23 -2.96
CA THR A 116 -8.68 12.89 -2.89
C THR A 116 -8.60 12.20 -4.24
N MET A 117 -8.44 10.89 -4.22
CA MET A 117 -8.57 10.03 -5.40
C MET A 117 -9.24 8.72 -4.99
N THR A 118 -9.91 8.10 -5.96
CA THR A 118 -10.63 6.84 -5.79
C THR A 118 -9.87 5.70 -6.46
N THR A 119 -9.81 4.54 -5.79
CA THR A 119 -9.21 3.32 -6.36
C THR A 119 -9.94 2.93 -7.66
N ALA A 120 -9.22 2.86 -8.77
CA ALA A 120 -9.73 2.38 -10.04
C ALA A 120 -9.79 0.85 -10.06
N GLU A 121 -8.77 0.22 -9.48
CA GLU A 121 -8.64 -1.23 -9.34
C GLU A 121 -8.56 -1.63 -7.87
N ARG A 122 -8.58 -2.95 -7.60
CA ARG A 122 -8.34 -3.47 -6.25
C ARG A 122 -6.99 -3.00 -5.75
N LEU A 123 -6.93 -2.60 -4.48
CA LEU A 123 -5.69 -2.16 -3.84
C LEU A 123 -5.23 -3.22 -2.85
N VAL A 124 -3.95 -3.54 -2.95
CA VAL A 124 -3.25 -4.48 -2.08
C VAL A 124 -2.05 -3.77 -1.51
N ALA A 125 -1.97 -3.63 -0.20
CA ALA A 125 -0.90 -2.88 0.45
C ALA A 125 -0.36 -3.66 1.64
N GLY A 126 0.89 -4.11 1.58
CA GLY A 126 1.55 -4.80 2.71
C GLY A 126 1.68 -6.32 2.56
N LEU A 127 1.71 -6.87 1.35
CA LEU A 127 2.22 -8.24 1.16
C LEU A 127 3.68 -8.31 1.60
N GLY A 128 3.97 -9.11 2.62
CA GLY A 128 5.32 -9.33 3.13
C GLY A 128 5.59 -8.82 4.55
N ALA A 129 4.63 -8.14 5.20
CA ALA A 129 4.72 -7.93 6.65
C ALA A 129 4.59 -9.29 7.36
N SER A 130 5.42 -9.55 8.37
CA SER A 130 5.47 -10.78 9.17
C SER A 130 4.22 -10.97 10.05
N HIS A 131 3.02 -10.92 9.47
CA HIS A 131 1.77 -11.17 10.17
C HIS A 131 1.27 -12.58 9.87
N VAL A 132 0.63 -13.19 10.87
CA VAL A 132 0.24 -14.62 10.93
C VAL A 132 -0.70 -15.04 9.78
N LEU A 133 -1.31 -14.08 9.09
CA LEU A 133 -2.24 -14.33 8.00
C LEU A 133 -1.74 -13.89 6.62
N GLU A 134 -0.52 -13.34 6.49
CA GLU A 134 -0.05 -12.70 5.24
C GLU A 134 -1.12 -11.75 4.65
N THR A 135 -1.89 -11.08 5.52
CA THR A 135 -2.98 -10.22 5.11
C THR A 135 -2.38 -9.05 4.39
N ALA A 136 -2.63 -9.00 3.09
CA ALA A 136 -2.07 -8.07 2.13
C ALA A 136 -2.60 -6.62 2.26
N LEU A 137 -2.89 -6.19 3.49
CA LEU A 137 -3.59 -4.96 3.79
C LEU A 137 -3.00 -4.25 5.02
N THR A 138 -2.58 -3.01 4.81
CA THR A 138 -2.05 -2.14 5.86
C THR A 138 -3.23 -1.45 6.54
N LEU A 139 -3.53 -1.88 7.77
CA LEU A 139 -4.65 -1.36 8.56
C LEU A 139 -4.14 -0.49 9.70
N GLU A 140 -4.78 0.65 9.91
CA GLU A 140 -4.47 1.56 11.01
C GLU A 140 -4.87 0.90 12.32
N ARG A 141 -3.91 0.81 13.27
CA ARG A 141 -4.08 0.06 14.52
C ARG A 141 -5.30 0.49 15.33
N ASN A 142 -5.62 1.78 15.37
CA ASN A 142 -6.67 2.31 16.24
C ASN A 142 -8.06 2.24 15.61
N THR A 143 -8.16 2.44 14.30
CA THR A 143 -9.44 2.54 13.58
C THR A 143 -9.79 1.26 12.81
N GLY A 144 -8.81 0.42 12.49
CA GLY A 144 -9.00 -0.74 11.62
C GLY A 144 -9.26 -0.37 10.15
N LEU A 145 -9.05 0.91 9.77
CA LEU A 145 -9.23 1.41 8.41
C LEU A 145 -7.98 1.17 7.55
N PRO A 146 -8.15 1.01 6.23
CA PRO A 146 -7.01 0.89 5.34
C PRO A 146 -6.34 2.26 5.18
N TYR A 147 -5.02 2.28 5.15
CA TYR A 147 -4.25 3.50 4.90
C TYR A 147 -3.01 3.18 4.08
N LEU A 148 -2.44 4.19 3.42
CA LEU A 148 -1.15 4.07 2.74
C LEU A 148 -0.10 4.85 3.53
N PRO A 149 1.01 4.22 3.94
CA PRO A 149 2.07 4.91 4.66
C PRO A 149 2.65 6.08 3.84
N GLY A 150 2.99 7.18 4.50
CA GLY A 150 3.58 8.37 3.88
C GLY A 150 4.90 8.06 3.16
N SER A 151 5.64 7.04 3.61
CA SER A 151 6.83 6.53 2.91
C SER A 151 6.49 5.89 1.57
N THR A 152 5.39 5.12 1.50
CA THR A 152 4.88 4.54 0.25
C THR A 152 4.40 5.64 -0.70
N VAL A 153 3.66 6.62 -0.18
CA VAL A 153 3.18 7.79 -0.93
C VAL A 153 4.36 8.60 -1.49
N LYS A 154 5.36 8.91 -0.65
CA LYS A 154 6.60 9.60 -1.06
C LYS A 154 7.37 8.80 -2.11
N GLY A 155 7.52 7.49 -1.90
CA GLY A 155 8.23 6.61 -2.82
C GLY A 155 7.60 6.58 -4.21
N LEU A 156 6.27 6.57 -4.27
CA LEU A 156 5.52 6.61 -5.53
C LEU A 156 5.68 7.93 -6.27
N ALA A 157 5.52 9.06 -5.58
CA ALA A 157 5.73 10.38 -6.17
C ALA A 157 7.17 10.53 -6.67
N ARG A 158 8.15 10.04 -5.89
CA ARG A 158 9.57 10.03 -6.27
C ARG A 158 9.83 9.17 -7.50
N ALA A 159 9.23 7.98 -7.58
CA ALA A 159 9.38 7.11 -8.74
C ALA A 159 8.83 7.78 -10.02
N TRP A 160 7.66 8.42 -9.92
CA TRP A 160 7.09 9.14 -11.06
C TRP A 160 7.91 10.37 -11.48
N GLY A 161 8.37 11.18 -10.51
CA GLY A 161 9.24 12.32 -10.81
C GLY A 161 10.54 11.91 -11.50
N LEU A 162 11.12 10.76 -11.13
CA LEU A 162 12.28 10.20 -11.79
C LEU A 162 11.96 9.78 -13.25
N ILE A 163 10.79 9.18 -13.51
CA ILE A 163 10.35 8.81 -14.85
C ILE A 163 10.17 10.06 -15.72
N GLU A 164 9.60 11.15 -15.19
CA GLU A 164 9.47 12.40 -15.93
C GLU A 164 10.83 13.02 -16.28
N ILE A 165 11.77 13.04 -15.33
CA ILE A 165 13.15 13.48 -15.61
C ILE A 165 13.79 12.61 -16.69
N ALA A 166 13.67 11.28 -16.58
CA ALA A 166 14.22 10.35 -17.55
C ALA A 166 13.61 10.56 -18.95
N ALA A 167 12.31 10.82 -19.04
CA ALA A 167 11.64 11.13 -20.29
C ALA A 167 12.19 12.42 -20.93
N GLN A 168 12.44 13.48 -20.15
CA GLN A 168 13.05 14.72 -20.66
C GLN A 168 14.50 14.52 -21.11
N LEU A 169 15.24 13.64 -20.43
CA LEU A 169 16.60 13.22 -20.82
C LEU A 169 16.62 12.22 -21.99
N LYS A 170 15.44 11.83 -22.51
CA LYS A 170 15.27 10.82 -23.57
C LYS A 170 15.89 9.47 -23.21
N VAL A 171 15.77 9.09 -21.94
CA VAL A 171 16.23 7.80 -21.40
C VAL A 171 15.08 6.81 -21.43
N THR A 172 15.32 5.62 -21.98
CA THR A 172 14.36 4.52 -21.98
C THR A 172 14.68 3.50 -20.87
N LEU A 173 13.72 2.61 -20.57
CA LEU A 173 13.91 1.56 -19.55
C LEU A 173 15.03 0.57 -19.92
N ASP A 174 15.29 0.39 -21.21
CA ASP A 174 16.30 -0.54 -21.74
C ASP A 174 17.68 0.12 -21.89
N ASP A 175 17.79 1.44 -21.67
CA ASP A 175 19.06 2.15 -21.78
C ASP A 175 20.03 1.68 -20.68
N SER A 176 21.20 1.21 -21.09
CA SER A 176 22.31 0.83 -20.21
C SER A 176 23.56 1.68 -20.48
N ILE A 177 24.43 1.75 -19.48
CA ILE A 177 25.75 2.38 -19.58
C ILE A 177 26.79 1.50 -18.89
N VAL A 178 27.97 1.40 -19.49
CA VAL A 178 29.10 0.67 -18.90
C VAL A 178 29.87 1.63 -17.98
N ILE A 179 29.93 1.31 -16.69
CA ILE A 179 30.71 2.05 -15.69
C ILE A 179 31.74 1.10 -15.10
N GLY A 180 33.00 1.29 -15.46
CA GLY A 180 34.08 0.37 -15.09
C GLY A 180 33.93 -0.97 -15.83
N LYS A 181 33.64 -2.05 -15.10
CA LYS A 181 33.42 -3.39 -15.66
C LYS A 181 31.94 -3.81 -15.68
N ASP A 182 31.07 -3.01 -15.08
CA ASP A 182 29.67 -3.38 -14.89
C ASP A 182 28.77 -2.60 -15.87
N GLU A 183 27.84 -3.33 -16.50
CA GLU A 183 26.74 -2.73 -17.24
C GLU A 183 25.63 -2.37 -16.25
N LYS A 184 25.29 -1.08 -16.18
CA LYS A 184 24.27 -0.55 -15.27
C LYS A 184 23.13 0.05 -16.06
N ASN A 185 21.91 -0.15 -15.57
CA ASN A 185 20.73 0.51 -16.11
C ASN A 185 20.83 2.04 -15.87
N LEU A 186 20.59 2.83 -16.92
CA LEU A 186 20.81 4.27 -16.89
C LEU A 186 19.84 5.00 -15.94
N LEU A 187 18.59 4.51 -15.82
CA LEU A 187 17.62 5.07 -14.89
C LEU A 187 18.09 4.94 -13.44
N ASN A 188 18.70 3.81 -13.08
CA ASN A 188 19.27 3.59 -11.75
C ASN A 188 20.44 4.54 -11.49
N VAL A 189 21.32 4.74 -12.48
CA VAL A 189 22.46 5.67 -12.38
C VAL A 189 21.96 7.10 -12.16
N ILE A 190 20.93 7.54 -12.89
CA ILE A 190 20.31 8.87 -12.68
C ILE A 190 19.70 8.95 -11.28
N ALA A 191 18.96 7.93 -10.84
CA ALA A 191 18.35 7.90 -9.52
C ALA A 191 19.38 8.03 -8.39
N GLU A 192 20.52 7.33 -8.49
CA GLU A 192 21.65 7.42 -7.58
C GLU A 192 22.29 8.81 -7.61
N THR A 193 22.48 9.37 -8.81
CA THR A 193 23.07 10.70 -9.00
C THR A 193 22.23 11.81 -8.37
N LEU A 194 20.90 11.71 -8.47
CA LEU A 194 19.97 12.71 -7.91
C LEU A 194 19.98 12.75 -6.37
N ILE A 195 20.33 11.65 -5.70
CA ILE A 195 20.39 11.58 -4.22
C ILE A 195 21.79 11.71 -3.66
N ALA A 196 22.82 11.72 -4.51
CA ALA A 196 24.19 11.93 -4.10
C ALA A 196 24.43 13.38 -3.63
N GLU A 197 25.51 13.56 -2.86
CA GLU A 197 25.95 14.90 -2.46
C GLU A 197 26.16 15.79 -3.69
N PRO A 198 25.72 17.06 -3.64
CA PRO A 198 25.94 17.99 -4.72
C PRO A 198 27.43 18.31 -4.78
N THR A 199 28.14 17.72 -5.74
CA THR A 199 29.38 18.33 -6.25
C THR A 199 29.02 19.58 -7.05
N GLU A 200 29.98 20.47 -7.29
CA GLU A 200 29.84 21.61 -8.24
C GLU A 200 29.38 21.18 -9.67
N THR A 201 29.22 19.88 -9.89
CA THR A 201 29.14 19.21 -11.18
C THR A 201 27.93 18.28 -11.30
N LEU A 202 26.88 18.42 -10.47
CA LEU A 202 25.68 17.56 -10.60
C LEU A 202 25.15 17.54 -12.04
N PHE A 203 24.89 18.73 -12.59
CA PHE A 203 24.42 18.88 -13.96
C PHE A 203 25.45 18.36 -14.95
N GLN A 204 26.74 18.66 -14.76
CA GLN A 204 27.81 18.13 -15.62
C GLN A 204 27.87 16.59 -15.60
N SER A 205 27.55 15.96 -14.47
CA SER A 205 27.52 14.50 -14.33
C SER A 205 26.35 13.89 -15.07
N ILE A 206 25.19 14.56 -15.08
CA ILE A 206 24.01 14.16 -15.85
C ILE A 206 24.22 14.46 -17.35
N GLU A 207 24.81 15.61 -17.69
CA GLU A 207 25.16 16.00 -19.08
C GLU A 207 26.11 15.01 -19.74
N LYS A 208 27.04 14.40 -18.97
CA LYS A 208 27.89 13.30 -19.46
C LYS A 208 27.10 12.07 -19.89
N LEU A 209 25.90 11.87 -19.33
CA LEU A 209 25.02 10.76 -19.67
C LEU A 209 24.12 11.12 -20.85
N ARG A 210 23.43 12.26 -20.77
CA ARG A 210 22.51 12.77 -21.77
C ARG A 210 22.46 14.30 -21.73
N PRO A 211 22.29 14.99 -22.87
CA PRO A 211 22.06 16.43 -22.89
C PRO A 211 20.87 16.83 -22.00
N VAL A 212 21.07 17.83 -21.15
CA VAL A 212 20.05 18.34 -20.22
C VAL A 212 19.32 19.51 -20.89
N SER A 213 18.01 19.40 -21.04
CA SER A 213 17.15 20.53 -21.46
C SER A 213 16.82 21.44 -20.28
N GLU A 214 16.37 22.67 -20.55
CA GLU A 214 15.87 23.59 -19.49
C GLU A 214 14.76 22.95 -18.64
N ASP A 215 13.85 22.21 -19.27
CA ASP A 215 12.80 21.46 -18.58
C ASP A 215 13.37 20.36 -17.68
N ALA A 216 14.35 19.60 -18.16
CA ALA A 216 15.00 18.56 -17.36
C ALA A 216 15.72 19.17 -16.15
N GLU A 217 16.42 20.29 -16.35
CA GLU A 217 17.08 21.01 -15.26
C GLU A 217 16.08 21.46 -14.19
N ALA A 218 14.97 22.09 -14.59
CA ALA A 218 13.93 22.52 -13.65
C ALA A 218 13.35 21.33 -12.85
N LEU A 219 13.04 20.22 -13.50
CA LEU A 219 12.54 19.01 -12.84
C LEU A 219 13.57 18.43 -11.86
N ILE A 220 14.85 18.38 -12.23
CA ILE A 220 15.94 17.90 -11.36
C ILE A 220 16.05 18.77 -10.10
N GLN A 221 16.00 20.10 -10.25
CA GLN A 221 16.05 21.02 -9.12
C GLN A 221 14.87 20.80 -8.17
N TRP A 222 13.65 20.72 -8.71
CA TRP A 222 12.46 20.45 -7.90
C TRP A 222 12.48 19.07 -7.25
N PHE A 223 12.97 18.05 -7.94
CA PHE A 223 13.07 16.70 -7.41
C PHE A 223 13.97 16.66 -6.18
N ARG A 224 15.17 17.25 -6.28
CA ARG A 224 16.10 17.33 -5.14
C ARG A 224 15.51 18.16 -4.01
N PHE A 225 14.89 19.30 -4.33
CA PHE A 225 14.29 20.15 -3.31
C PHE A 225 13.14 19.46 -2.56
N ILE A 226 12.24 18.78 -3.26
CA ILE A 226 11.07 18.10 -2.69
C ILE A 226 11.48 16.87 -1.87
N PHE A 227 12.33 16.00 -2.43
CA PHE A 227 12.62 14.69 -1.82
C PHE A 227 13.85 14.68 -0.91
N GLY A 228 14.79 15.61 -1.13
CA GLY A 228 16.09 15.66 -0.47
C GLY A 228 17.16 14.79 -1.14
N TRP A 229 18.36 14.83 -0.58
CA TRP A 229 19.52 14.02 -0.95
C TRP A 229 20.27 13.59 0.32
N GLN A 230 21.34 12.80 0.21
CA GLN A 230 21.99 12.14 1.37
C GLN A 230 22.39 13.08 2.55
N GLY A 231 22.69 14.35 2.28
CA GLY A 231 23.05 15.34 3.28
C GLY A 231 22.01 16.44 3.52
N GLU A 232 20.84 16.37 2.87
CA GLU A 232 19.79 17.37 3.05
C GLU A 232 18.38 16.77 3.00
N ALA A 233 17.57 17.08 4.01
CA ALA A 233 16.18 16.64 4.07
C ALA A 233 15.33 17.33 2.98
N GLY A 234 14.37 16.61 2.41
CA GLY A 234 13.42 17.18 1.45
C GLY A 234 12.53 18.28 2.05
N ALA A 235 12.02 19.16 1.18
CA ALA A 235 11.18 20.30 1.54
C ALA A 235 9.70 19.96 1.74
N VAL A 236 9.25 18.76 1.32
CA VAL A 236 7.85 18.33 1.42
C VAL A 236 7.72 17.05 2.24
N CYS A 237 6.83 17.09 3.23
CA CYS A 237 6.38 15.95 4.02
C CYS A 237 5.16 15.31 3.36
N PHE A 238 5.26 14.03 3.04
CA PHE A 238 4.15 13.21 2.54
C PHE A 238 3.52 12.50 3.73
N VAL A 239 2.31 12.91 4.12
CA VAL A 239 1.61 12.27 5.25
C VAL A 239 0.97 10.97 4.83
N ASP A 240 0.67 10.10 5.79
CA ASP A 240 -0.11 8.88 5.55
C ASP A 240 -1.42 9.22 4.84
N ALA A 241 -1.70 8.53 3.73
CA ALA A 241 -2.96 8.69 3.02
C ALA A 241 -4.06 7.94 3.79
N LYS A 242 -5.15 8.64 4.10
CA LYS A 242 -6.25 8.11 4.91
C LYS A 242 -7.43 7.71 4.04
N TYR A 243 -8.16 6.68 4.44
CA TYR A 243 -9.47 6.41 3.88
C TYR A 243 -10.40 7.62 4.12
N ALA A 244 -11.09 8.06 3.08
CA ALA A 244 -11.90 9.29 3.09
C ALA A 244 -13.33 9.08 2.58
N GLY A 245 -13.78 7.83 2.43
CA GLY A 245 -15.15 7.55 2.00
C GLY A 245 -16.19 7.92 3.05
N GLU A 246 -17.38 8.32 2.62
CA GLU A 246 -18.55 8.57 3.48
C GLU A 246 -19.19 7.28 4.02
N ARG A 247 -18.74 6.12 3.52
CA ARG A 247 -19.26 4.80 3.84
C ARG A 247 -18.11 3.90 4.33
N PRO A 248 -18.42 2.77 4.97
CA PRO A 248 -17.46 1.71 5.24
C PRO A 248 -16.55 1.38 4.04
N PRO A 249 -15.24 1.15 4.26
CA PRO A 249 -14.37 0.62 3.23
C PRO A 249 -14.92 -0.71 2.70
N ARG A 250 -14.99 -0.82 1.37
CA ARG A 250 -15.36 -2.09 0.73
C ARG A 250 -14.12 -2.95 0.55
N TYR A 251 -14.19 -4.19 0.99
CA TYR A 251 -13.12 -5.17 0.83
C TYR A 251 -13.54 -6.27 -0.14
N ALA A 252 -12.57 -6.97 -0.69
CA ALA A 252 -12.78 -8.15 -1.51
C ALA A 252 -11.76 -9.24 -1.15
N ALA A 253 -12.23 -10.48 -1.07
CA ALA A 253 -11.34 -11.64 -1.05
C ALA A 253 -10.82 -11.90 -2.47
N ASP A 254 -9.53 -12.16 -2.58
CA ASP A 254 -8.89 -12.60 -3.82
C ASP A 254 -8.01 -13.82 -3.57
N VAL A 255 -7.67 -14.54 -4.63
CA VAL A 255 -6.95 -15.82 -4.57
C VAL A 255 -5.73 -15.76 -5.47
N MET A 256 -4.59 -16.12 -4.90
CA MET A 256 -3.37 -16.37 -5.65
C MET A 256 -3.09 -17.84 -5.75
N THR A 257 -2.58 -18.27 -6.89
CA THR A 257 -2.12 -19.65 -7.08
C THR A 257 -0.66 -19.62 -7.51
N PRO A 258 0.30 -19.59 -6.56
CA PRO A 258 1.71 -19.70 -6.91
C PRO A 258 1.97 -21.09 -7.50
N HIS A 259 2.55 -21.12 -8.71
CA HIS A 259 2.77 -22.35 -9.46
C HIS A 259 4.14 -23.02 -9.19
N TYR A 260 5.05 -22.40 -8.40
CA TYR A 260 6.40 -22.92 -8.15
C TYR A 260 6.84 -22.76 -6.69
N ILE A 261 6.06 -23.27 -5.75
CA ILE A 261 6.32 -23.08 -4.31
C ILE A 261 7.66 -23.72 -3.93
N ASN A 262 7.93 -24.94 -4.42
CA ASN A 262 9.12 -25.70 -4.08
C ASN A 262 10.43 -25.03 -4.55
N TYR A 263 10.39 -24.33 -5.69
CA TYR A 263 11.53 -23.57 -6.20
C TYR A 263 11.92 -22.42 -5.27
N TYR A 264 10.93 -21.70 -4.73
CA TYR A 264 11.15 -20.56 -3.83
C TYR A 264 11.46 -20.99 -2.39
N THR A 265 10.95 -22.13 -1.91
CA THR A 265 11.19 -22.60 -0.53
C THR A 265 12.47 -23.44 -0.38
N GLU A 266 12.93 -24.14 -1.43
CA GLU A 266 14.13 -25.00 -1.37
C GLU A 266 15.42 -24.30 -1.89
N ASN A 267 15.47 -22.96 -1.92
CA ASN A 267 16.63 -22.18 -2.40
C ASN A 267 17.17 -22.65 -3.78
N GLY A 268 16.27 -22.96 -4.73
CA GLY A 268 16.66 -23.32 -6.09
C GLY A 268 17.39 -24.66 -6.26
N SER A 269 17.32 -25.58 -5.28
CA SER A 269 17.97 -26.89 -5.35
C SER A 269 17.32 -27.89 -6.32
N LYS A 270 16.13 -27.58 -6.85
CA LYS A 270 15.48 -28.30 -7.96
C LYS A 270 15.06 -27.33 -9.07
N PRO A 271 15.23 -27.69 -10.35
CA PRO A 271 14.70 -26.91 -11.47
C PRO A 271 13.17 -26.81 -11.38
N PRO A 272 12.56 -25.67 -11.77
CA PRO A 272 11.11 -25.52 -11.75
C PRO A 272 10.47 -26.51 -12.70
N THR A 273 9.68 -27.43 -12.17
CA THR A 273 8.86 -28.38 -12.92
C THR A 273 7.41 -27.93 -12.86
N ASP A 274 6.69 -27.98 -13.98
CA ASP A 274 5.26 -27.61 -14.07
C ASP A 274 4.31 -28.60 -13.35
N ASP A 275 4.87 -29.57 -12.61
CA ASP A 275 4.15 -30.63 -11.89
C ASP A 275 3.75 -30.25 -10.46
N ASP A 276 4.03 -29.00 -10.01
CA ASP A 276 3.62 -28.52 -8.69
C ASP A 276 2.10 -28.29 -8.65
N ASN A 277 1.43 -28.91 -7.67
CA ASN A 277 -0.01 -28.71 -7.47
C ASN A 277 -0.29 -27.23 -7.13
N PRO A 278 -1.28 -26.59 -7.79
CA PRO A 278 -1.69 -25.24 -7.44
C PRO A 278 -2.15 -25.19 -5.98
N ASN A 279 -1.56 -24.29 -5.18
CA ASN A 279 -1.96 -24.07 -3.79
C ASN A 279 -2.64 -22.69 -3.65
N PRO A 280 -3.98 -22.61 -3.68
CA PRO A 280 -4.69 -21.34 -3.61
C PRO A 280 -4.48 -20.64 -2.26
N VAL A 281 -3.83 -19.48 -2.28
CA VAL A 281 -3.65 -18.60 -1.12
C VAL A 281 -4.66 -17.47 -1.19
N SER A 282 -5.64 -17.49 -0.30
CA SER A 282 -6.63 -16.41 -0.17
C SER A 282 -6.05 -15.22 0.60
N PHE A 283 -6.35 -14.00 0.16
CA PHE A 283 -5.96 -12.75 0.81
C PHE A 283 -7.05 -11.67 0.65
N ILE A 284 -7.00 -10.65 1.51
CA ILE A 284 -7.93 -9.52 1.49
C ILE A 284 -7.33 -8.39 0.66
N THR A 285 -8.19 -7.71 -0.10
CA THR A 285 -7.89 -6.50 -0.85
C THR A 285 -8.90 -5.41 -0.51
N VAL A 286 -8.52 -4.14 -0.69
CA VAL A 286 -9.50 -3.04 -0.76
C VAL A 286 -10.11 -3.08 -2.16
N GLU A 287 -11.44 -3.12 -2.24
CA GLU A 287 -12.15 -3.18 -3.53
C GLU A 287 -11.99 -1.86 -4.30
N ARG A 288 -12.22 -1.89 -5.62
CA ARG A 288 -12.30 -0.67 -6.43
C ARG A 288 -13.41 0.27 -5.95
N GLY A 289 -13.22 1.56 -6.16
CA GLY A 289 -14.21 2.59 -5.80
C GLY A 289 -14.14 2.99 -4.33
N ASN A 290 -13.01 2.80 -3.64
CA ASN A 290 -12.76 3.32 -2.31
C ASN A 290 -11.96 4.63 -2.43
N MET A 291 -12.34 5.65 -1.65
CA MET A 291 -11.73 6.98 -1.72
C MET A 291 -10.64 7.14 -0.64
N PHE A 292 -9.50 7.70 -1.04
CA PHE A 292 -8.40 8.04 -0.14
C PHE A 292 -8.06 9.53 -0.27
N ALA A 293 -7.70 10.15 0.86
CA ALA A 293 -7.16 11.51 0.92
C ALA A 293 -5.63 11.46 1.05
N PHE A 294 -4.95 12.28 0.26
CA PHE A 294 -3.51 12.43 0.20
C PHE A 294 -3.16 13.85 0.61
N GLY A 295 -2.21 13.99 1.55
CA GLY A 295 -1.83 15.28 2.11
C GLY A 295 -0.33 15.53 1.94
N LEU A 296 0.01 16.78 1.65
CA LEU A 296 1.39 17.23 1.50
C LEU A 296 1.58 18.47 2.37
N ILE A 297 2.63 18.45 3.20
CA ILE A 297 2.93 19.53 4.15
C ILE A 297 4.31 20.11 3.82
N PRO A 298 4.46 21.44 3.69
CA PRO A 298 5.78 22.04 3.51
C PRO A 298 6.58 21.95 4.80
N ARG A 299 7.84 21.51 4.70
CA ARG A 299 8.79 21.63 5.80
C ARG A 299 9.29 23.07 5.82
N LEU A 300 8.65 23.94 6.60
CA LEU A 300 8.91 25.38 6.61
C LEU A 300 10.40 25.78 6.76
N SER A 301 11.21 24.96 7.45
CA SER A 301 12.66 25.17 7.57
C SER A 301 13.44 25.08 6.25
N ALA A 302 12.91 24.41 5.22
CA ALA A 302 13.50 24.38 3.87
C ALA A 302 13.29 25.69 3.10
N PHE A 303 12.42 26.59 3.59
CA PHE A 303 12.00 27.80 2.89
C PHE A 303 12.49 29.09 3.56
N ILE A 304 13.26 28.99 4.64
CA ILE A 304 13.72 30.15 5.44
C ILE A 304 14.68 31.08 4.69
N ILE A 305 15.33 30.57 3.64
CA ILE A 305 16.26 31.34 2.81
C ILE A 305 15.54 32.21 1.77
N PHE A 306 14.24 32.01 1.58
CA PHE A 306 13.41 32.80 0.68
C PHE A 306 12.57 33.78 1.48
N GLU A 307 12.27 34.94 0.91
CA GLU A 307 11.50 35.99 1.58
C GLU A 307 10.34 36.48 0.71
N GLY A 308 9.31 37.04 1.36
CA GLY A 308 8.16 37.65 0.71
C GLY A 308 7.46 36.74 -0.30
N GLU A 309 7.10 37.31 -1.45
CA GLU A 309 6.38 36.63 -2.53
C GLU A 309 7.17 35.45 -3.13
N VAL A 310 8.51 35.54 -3.15
CA VAL A 310 9.37 34.45 -3.66
C VAL A 310 9.23 33.20 -2.80
N ARG A 311 9.17 33.36 -1.48
CA ARG A 311 8.96 32.25 -0.54
C ARG A 311 7.62 31.57 -0.79
N GLU A 312 6.57 32.36 -0.91
CA GLU A 312 5.21 31.85 -1.09
C GLU A 312 5.06 31.10 -2.42
N ASN A 313 5.54 31.69 -3.51
CA ASN A 313 5.54 31.04 -4.83
C ASN A 313 6.34 29.73 -4.82
N ARG A 314 7.49 29.70 -4.14
CA ARG A 314 8.32 28.49 -4.03
C ARG A 314 7.64 27.39 -3.23
N LEU A 315 6.93 27.76 -2.17
CA LEU A 315 6.16 26.83 -1.34
C LEU A 315 5.02 26.22 -2.15
N ILE A 316 4.19 27.06 -2.77
CA ILE A 316 3.07 26.62 -3.63
C ILE A 316 3.58 25.69 -4.73
N THR A 317 4.61 26.11 -5.47
CA THR A 317 5.17 25.32 -6.57
C THR A 317 5.71 23.97 -6.08
N ALA A 318 6.39 23.92 -4.92
CA ALA A 318 6.89 22.65 -4.37
C ALA A 318 5.76 21.66 -4.07
N LEU A 319 4.65 22.16 -3.50
CA LEU A 319 3.48 21.34 -3.20
C LEU A 319 2.75 20.89 -4.47
N ASP A 320 2.58 21.78 -5.44
CA ASP A 320 1.91 21.48 -6.72
C ASP A 320 2.67 20.44 -7.53
N VAL A 321 3.99 20.58 -7.65
CA VAL A 321 4.84 19.60 -8.34
C VAL A 321 4.79 18.24 -7.63
N ALA A 322 4.87 18.23 -6.29
CA ALA A 322 4.76 17.00 -5.52
C ALA A 322 3.38 16.33 -5.66
N ALA A 323 2.29 17.12 -5.68
CA ALA A 323 0.92 16.62 -5.87
C ALA A 323 0.71 16.07 -7.28
N ASP A 324 1.22 16.76 -8.30
CA ASP A 324 1.12 16.30 -9.68
C ASP A 324 1.87 14.98 -9.88
N TRP A 325 3.12 14.89 -9.43
CA TRP A 325 3.89 13.64 -9.47
C TRP A 325 3.21 12.50 -8.71
N LEU A 326 2.68 12.77 -7.52
CA LEU A 326 1.95 11.77 -6.75
C LEU A 326 0.69 11.31 -7.49
N SER A 327 -0.12 12.24 -8.00
CA SER A 327 -1.39 11.92 -8.68
C SER A 327 -1.18 11.13 -9.96
N LYS A 328 -0.13 11.46 -10.74
CA LYS A 328 0.25 10.72 -11.93
C LYS A 328 0.82 9.35 -11.57
N GLY A 329 1.68 9.25 -10.56
CA GLY A 329 2.19 7.97 -10.05
C GLY A 329 1.07 7.03 -9.61
N LEU A 330 0.08 7.52 -8.86
CA LEU A 330 -1.11 6.77 -8.46
C LEU A 330 -1.93 6.26 -9.65
N ALA A 331 -2.00 7.03 -10.73
CA ALA A 331 -2.77 6.68 -11.92
C ALA A 331 -2.02 5.76 -12.90
N GLN A 332 -0.68 5.78 -12.91
CA GLN A 332 0.14 5.17 -13.97
C GLN A 332 1.07 4.06 -13.49
N LEU A 333 1.53 4.09 -12.24
CA LEU A 333 2.37 3.04 -11.66
C LEU A 333 1.58 2.13 -10.71
N GLY A 334 0.51 2.67 -10.12
CA GLY A 334 -0.20 2.02 -9.03
C GLY A 334 0.61 2.02 -7.73
N VAL A 335 -0.05 1.69 -6.63
CA VAL A 335 0.55 1.70 -5.29
C VAL A 335 0.32 0.39 -4.54
N GLY A 336 1.26 0.04 -3.69
CA GLY A 336 1.22 -1.19 -2.92
C GLY A 336 1.87 -2.35 -3.65
N SER A 337 1.32 -3.54 -3.47
CA SER A 337 1.87 -4.78 -3.98
C SER A 337 1.14 -5.22 -5.24
N LYS A 338 1.83 -5.98 -6.11
CA LYS A 338 1.25 -6.59 -7.32
C LYS A 338 0.73 -5.59 -8.36
N THR A 339 1.36 -4.42 -8.45
CA THR A 339 1.05 -3.43 -9.49
C THR A 339 1.21 -4.01 -10.90
N SER A 340 2.18 -4.89 -11.13
CA SER A 340 2.37 -5.62 -12.39
C SER A 340 1.22 -6.56 -12.76
N ALA A 341 0.40 -6.97 -11.79
CA ALA A 341 -0.80 -7.76 -12.00
C ALA A 341 -2.09 -6.90 -12.05
N GLY A 342 -1.96 -5.57 -12.09
CA GLY A 342 -3.07 -4.63 -12.26
C GLY A 342 -3.66 -4.07 -10.95
N TYR A 343 -3.03 -4.30 -9.79
CA TYR A 343 -3.54 -3.78 -8.51
C TYR A 343 -3.03 -2.37 -8.20
N GLY A 344 -3.79 -1.63 -7.39
CA GLY A 344 -3.33 -0.41 -6.72
C GLY A 344 -3.43 0.88 -7.54
N PHE A 345 -4.13 0.85 -8.68
CA PHE A 345 -4.31 2.04 -9.53
C PHE A 345 -5.45 2.93 -9.03
N PHE A 346 -5.29 4.24 -9.19
CA PHE A 346 -6.30 5.24 -8.85
C PHE A 346 -6.81 5.99 -10.09
N SER A 347 -8.06 6.43 -10.06
CA SER A 347 -8.69 7.15 -11.17
C SER A 347 -8.34 8.63 -11.12
N ARG A 348 -7.59 9.11 -12.13
CA ARG A 348 -7.28 10.55 -12.29
C ARG A 348 -8.54 11.41 -12.47
N LYS A 349 -9.62 10.85 -13.03
CA LYS A 349 -10.92 11.54 -13.16
C LYS A 349 -11.58 11.86 -11.82
N SER A 350 -11.19 11.17 -10.76
CA SER A 350 -11.70 11.38 -9.40
C SER A 350 -10.83 12.33 -8.57
N LEU A 351 -9.78 12.92 -9.16
CA LEU A 351 -8.93 13.86 -8.47
C LEU A 351 -9.76 15.08 -8.07
N ASN A 352 -9.83 15.33 -6.77
CA ASN A 352 -10.51 16.49 -6.22
C ASN A 352 -9.65 17.14 -5.14
N VAL A 353 -9.32 18.41 -5.31
CA VAL A 353 -8.59 19.20 -4.31
C VAL A 353 -9.55 19.53 -3.17
N VAL A 354 -9.19 19.14 -1.95
CA VAL A 354 -10.04 19.30 -0.76
C VAL A 354 -9.49 20.38 0.17
N ILE A 355 -8.17 20.57 0.16
CA ILE A 355 -7.50 21.69 0.79
C ILE A 355 -6.58 22.28 -0.27
N GLY A 356 -6.98 23.41 -0.83
CA GLY A 356 -6.17 24.24 -1.71
C GLY A 356 -5.59 25.43 -0.95
N ARG A 357 -4.58 26.07 -1.54
CA ARG A 357 -4.10 27.39 -1.12
C ARG A 357 -4.76 28.47 -1.96
#